data_AF-A0A843HUS6-F1
#
_entry.id   AF-A0A843HUS6-F1
#
_cell.length_a   1.000
_cell.length_b   1.000
_cell.length_c   1.000
_cell.angle_alpha   90.00
_cell.angle_beta   90.00
_cell.angle_gamma   90.00
#
_symmetry.space_group_name_H-M   'P 1'
#
loop_
_entity.id
_entity.type
_entity.pdbx_description
1 polymer ?
#
loop_
_entity_poly.entity_id
_entity_poly.type
_entity_poly.pdbx_seq_one_letter_code
_entity_poly.pdbx_strand_id
1 'polypeptide(L)' 'MEVVEVPGCPEGSLAAANYVLDKKPNSAKFLVPDRDCVAVLRYLLPLLGYRTSVKEEGGRWLVEAVKSD' A
#
# COMPACT_ATOMS: atom_id res chain seq x y z
N MET A 1 5.83 8.21 -10.74
CA MET A 1 5.36 7.41 -9.59
C MET A 1 3.87 7.19 -9.79
N GLU A 2 3.45 5.93 -9.91
CA GLU A 2 2.05 5.56 -10.08
C GLU A 2 1.37 5.55 -8.71
N VAL A 3 0.21 6.20 -8.60
CA VAL A 3 -0.65 6.15 -7.42
C VAL A 3 -1.78 5.19 -7.76
N VAL A 4 -1.86 4.09 -7.02
CA VAL A 4 -2.89 3.07 -7.15
C VAL A 4 -3.97 3.36 -6.12
N GLU A 5 -5.16 3.75 -6.57
CA GLU A 5 -6.31 3.86 -5.69
C GLU A 5 -6.83 2.45 -5.37
N VAL A 6 -6.95 2.15 -4.08
CA VAL A 6 -7.46 0.86 -3.61
C VAL A 6 -8.67 1.07 -2.70
N PRO A 7 -9.66 0.14 -2.73
CA PRO A 7 -10.78 0.19 -1.81
C PRO A 7 -10.32 -0.03 -0.36
N GLY A 8 -11.26 0.03 0.58
CA GLY A 8 -11.01 -0.37 1.97
C GLY A 8 -10.59 -1.84 2.07
N CYS A 9 -10.04 -2.22 3.21
CA CYS A 9 -9.68 -3.61 3.47
C CYS A 9 -10.92 -4.42 3.86
N PRO A 10 -11.03 -5.70 3.46
CA PRO A 10 -9.93 -6.58 3.00
C PRO A 10 -9.57 -6.47 1.51
N GLU A 11 -10.47 -6.02 0.63
CA GLU A 11 -10.21 -5.98 -0.82
C GLU A 11 -9.01 -5.13 -1.20
N GLY A 12 -8.81 -3.97 -0.54
CA GLY A 12 -7.67 -3.09 -0.79
C GLY A 12 -6.32 -3.74 -0.49
N SER A 13 -6.26 -4.57 0.56
CA SER A 13 -5.03 -5.30 0.91
C SER A 13 -4.66 -6.35 -0.14
N LEU A 14 -5.66 -7.07 -0.66
CA LEU A 14 -5.47 -8.06 -1.73
C LEU A 14 -5.05 -7.39 -3.03
N ALA A 15 -5.68 -6.26 -3.39
CA ALA A 15 -5.32 -5.50 -4.58
C ALA A 15 -3.86 -4.98 -4.51
N ALA A 16 -3.46 -4.40 -3.38
CA ALA A 16 -2.10 -3.93 -3.17
C ALA A 16 -1.07 -5.08 -3.21
N ALA A 17 -1.38 -6.22 -2.57
CA ALA A 17 -0.52 -7.40 -2.59
C ALA A 17 -0.34 -7.95 -4.01
N ASN A 18 -1.44 -8.14 -4.75
CA ASN A 18 -1.40 -8.60 -6.13
C ASN A 18 -0.60 -7.63 -7.02
N TYR A 19 -0.79 -6.33 -6.83
CA TYR A 19 -0.04 -5.32 -7.58
C TYR A 19 1.48 -5.45 -7.36
N VAL A 20 1.95 -5.53 -6.12
CA VAL A 20 3.39 -5.63 -5.85
C VAL A 20 3.97 -6.99 -6.26
N LEU A 21 3.19 -8.07 -6.19
CA LEU A 21 3.62 -9.41 -6.61
C LEU A 21 3.72 -9.55 -8.14
N ASP A 22 2.77 -8.98 -8.87
CA ASP A 22 2.72 -9.02 -10.35
C ASP A 22 3.73 -8.05 -10.97
N LYS A 23 3.70 -6.78 -10.54
CA LYS A 23 4.52 -5.71 -11.14
C LYS A 23 5.93 -5.64 -10.58
N LYS A 24 6.16 -6.17 -9.37
CA LYS A 24 7.42 -6.06 -8.61
C LYS A 24 8.07 -4.66 -8.71
N PRO A 25 7.31 -3.58 -8.49
CA PRO A 25 7.81 -2.23 -8.70
C PRO A 25 8.90 -1.91 -7.66
N ASN A 26 9.82 -1.00 -8.00
CA ASN A 26 10.78 -0.47 -7.02
C ASN A 26 10.10 0.45 -5.99
N SER A 27 9.01 1.11 -6.38
CA SER A 27 8.17 1.90 -5.48
C SER A 27 6.73 1.95 -5.98
N ALA A 28 5.77 1.99 -5.06
CA ALA A 28 4.34 2.11 -5.33
C ALA A 28 3.68 3.00 -4.27
N LYS A 29 2.59 3.68 -4.62
CA LYS A 29 1.77 4.41 -3.64
C LYS A 29 0.34 3.90 -3.69
N PHE A 30 -0.25 3.62 -2.54
CA PHE A 30 -1.61 3.14 -2.40
C PHE A 30 -2.44 4.18 -1.66
N LEU A 31 -3.47 4.71 -2.31
CA LEU A 31 -4.41 5.61 -1.64
C LEU A 31 -5.55 4.77 -1.05
N VAL A 32 -5.69 4.78 0.28
CA VAL A 32 -6.67 3.97 1.01
C VAL A 32 -7.64 4.88 1.78
N PRO A 33 -8.92 4.48 1.92
CA PRO A 33 -9.94 5.32 2.52
C PRO A 33 -9.96 5.29 4.05
N ASP A 34 -9.41 4.27 4.71
CA ASP A 34 -9.54 4.04 6.15
C ASP A 34 -8.23 3.61 6.83
N ARG A 35 -8.13 3.88 8.15
CA ARG A 35 -6.94 3.59 8.96
C ARG A 35 -6.72 2.10 9.21
N ASP A 36 -7.78 1.31 9.24
CA ASP A 36 -7.66 -0.13 9.47
C ASP A 36 -6.93 -0.78 8.29
N CYS A 37 -7.24 -0.34 7.06
CA CYS A 37 -6.55 -0.80 5.88
C CYS A 37 -5.08 -0.35 5.83
N VAL A 38 -4.78 0.86 6.30
CA VAL A 38 -3.39 1.31 6.50
C VAL A 38 -2.64 0.34 7.43
N ALA A 39 -3.24 -0.07 8.55
CA ALA A 39 -2.61 -0.97 9.50
C ALA A 39 -2.29 -2.34 8.86
N VAL A 40 -3.23 -2.88 8.07
CA VAL A 40 -3.03 -4.13 7.33
C VAL A 40 -1.89 -4.00 6.32
N LEU A 41 -1.88 -2.93 5.51
CA LEU A 41 -0.83 -2.72 4.49
C LEU A 41 0.55 -2.50 5.11
N ARG A 42 0.63 -1.80 6.26
CA ARG A 42 1.88 -1.63 7.01
C ARG A 42 2.45 -2.94 7.53
N TYR A 43 1.62 -3.96 7.73
CA TYR A 43 2.08 -5.30 8.12
C TYR A 43 2.39 -6.18 6.92
N LEU A 44 1.50 -6.16 5.91
CA LEU A 44 1.57 -7.02 4.73
C LEU A 44 2.74 -6.67 3.81
N LEU A 45 2.93 -5.40 3.47
CA LEU A 45 3.94 -4.98 2.49
C LEU A 45 5.38 -5.29 2.94
N PRO A 46 5.75 -5.13 4.24
CA PRO A 46 7.06 -5.61 4.72
C PRO A 46 7.28 -7.11 4.58
N LEU A 47 6.26 -7.94 4.77
CA LEU A 47 6.37 -9.39 4.54
C LEU A 47 6.64 -9.72 3.07
N LEU A 48 6.23 -8.83 2.16
CA LEU A 48 6.49 -8.92 0.72
C LEU A 48 7.81 -8.23 0.31
N GLY A 49 8.62 -7.79 1.27
CA GLY A 49 9.92 -7.16 1.01
C GLY A 49 9.86 -5.66 0.76
N TYR A 50 8.80 -4.95 1.17
CA TYR A 50 8.67 -3.50 0.97
C TYR A 50 8.69 -2.73 2.28
N ARG A 51 9.48 -1.65 2.36
CA ARG A 51 9.37 -0.66 3.43
C ARG A 51 8.15 0.21 3.20
N THR A 52 7.45 0.55 4.27
CA THR A 52 6.23 1.36 4.20
C THR A 52 6.37 2.70 4.90
N SER A 53 5.83 3.75 4.27
CA SER A 53 5.62 5.08 4.84
C SER A 53 4.16 5.47 4.65
N VAL A 54 3.61 6.26 5.56
CA VAL A 54 2.20 6.65 5.53
C VAL A 54 2.05 8.16 5.67
N LYS A 55 1.22 8.75 4.81
CA LYS A 55 0.87 10.18 4.85
C LYS A 55 -0.66 10.33 4.82
N GLU A 56 -1.21 11.21 5.62
CA GLU A 56 -2.64 11.58 5.55
C GLU A 56 -2.81 12.76 4.58
N GLU A 57 -3.73 12.65 3.62
CA GLU A 57 -4.06 13.70 2.65
C GLU A 57 -5.59 13.84 2.56
N GLY A 58 -6.14 14.93 3.10
CA GLY A 58 -7.55 15.30 2.88
C GLY A 58 -8.58 14.27 3.37
N GLY A 59 -8.29 13.55 4.45
CA GLY A 59 -9.19 12.51 5.00
C GLY A 59 -9.00 11.11 4.38
N ARG A 60 -8.02 10.94 3.48
CA ARG A 60 -7.55 9.64 2.99
C ARG A 60 -6.10 9.40 3.41
N TRP A 61 -5.65 8.17 3.27
CA TRP A 61 -4.32 7.75 3.67
C TRP A 61 -3.53 7.26 2.47
N LEU A 62 -2.36 7.84 2.25
CA LEU A 62 -1.41 7.42 1.23
C LEU A 62 -0.36 6.52 1.88
N VAL A 63 -0.32 5.26 1.45
CA VAL A 63 0.68 4.27 1.88
C VAL A 63 1.72 4.13 0.77
N GLU A 64 2.93 4.60 1.03
CA GLU A 64 4.06 4.46 0.11
C GLU A 64 4.82 3.17 0.42
N ALA A 65 4.98 2.32 -0.58
CA ALA A 65 5.75 1.09 -0.51
C ALA A 65 7.03 1.25 -1.35
N VAL A 66 8.19 1.04 -0.76
CA VAL A 66 9.49 1.06 -1.46
C VAL A 66 10.16 -0.29 -1.27
N LYS A 67 10.59 -0.90 -2.37
CA LYS A 67 11.24 -2.21 -2.32
C LYS A 67 12.46 -2.13 -1.42
N SER A 68 12.53 -3.03 -0.45
CA SER A 68 13.71 -3.18 0.41
C SER A 68 14.79 -3.89 -0.40
N ASP A 69 15.99 -3.33 -0.38
CA ASP A 69 17.21 -3.98 -0.90
C ASP A 69 17.61 -5.15 0.01
#